data_AF-A0A921HYG2-F1
#
_entry.id   AF-A0A921HYG2-F1
#
_cell.length_a   1.000
_cell.length_b   1.000
_cell.length_c   1.000
_cell.angle_alpha   90.00
_cell.angle_beta   90.00
_cell.angle_gamma   90.00
#
_symmetry.space_group_name_H-M   'P 1'
#
loop_
_entity.id
_entity.type
_entity.pdbx_description
1 polymer ?
#
loop_
_entity_poly.entity_id
_entity_poly.type
_entity_poly.pdbx_seq_one_letter_code
_entity_poly.pdbx_strand_id
1 'polypeptide(L)'
;MADKMSFQQKLADMMQLAQENGMRMTAEETEKFFEDDGLTEEQMELVFDYLLSQKVAVQGYERKPGTVQEAAESEDGAGKEETRADGLTGEEKEYLEDYLRQIGEMQPASGEEARLASYLRKVAEEAVKMHRAEVFVGDMIQEGNASLVEALGLYPAGDGEQERVMEDVRAAMRALLASQTEMKRRDRKMVDQVTRLDETIREMTDELGRKVDVQEVADRLELTEEQVRDILKLTGEEPEDEK
;
A
#
# COMPACT_ATOMS: atom_id res chain seq x y z
N MET A 1 16.51 13.88 39.71
CA MET A 1 15.41 13.38 38.86
C MET A 1 14.62 14.60 38.35
N ALA A 2 15.30 15.53 37.69
CA ALA A 2 14.72 16.71 37.07
C ALA A 2 14.98 16.61 35.55
N ASP A 3 14.09 17.19 34.75
CA ASP A 3 14.22 17.42 33.30
C ASP A 3 13.99 16.24 32.33
N LYS A 4 12.93 15.46 32.55
CA LYS A 4 12.23 14.82 31.41
C LYS A 4 11.12 15.69 30.80
N MET A 5 10.82 16.84 31.40
CA MET A 5 9.80 17.81 30.96
C MET A 5 10.37 18.92 30.04
N SER A 6 11.66 18.89 29.66
CA SER A 6 12.24 19.95 28.82
C SER A 6 12.32 19.58 27.33
N PHE A 7 12.70 18.35 26.98
CA PHE A 7 13.03 18.00 25.59
C PHE A 7 11.82 17.79 24.68
N GLN A 8 10.80 17.04 25.13
CA GLN A 8 9.57 16.81 24.34
C GLN A 8 8.77 18.10 24.15
N GLN A 9 8.74 18.97 25.16
CA GLN A 9 8.09 20.27 25.08
C GLN A 9 8.83 21.20 24.12
N LYS A 10 10.17 21.23 24.17
CA LYS A 10 11.03 21.93 23.20
C LYS A 10 10.83 21.43 21.77
N LEU A 11 10.73 20.12 21.55
CA LEU A 11 10.40 19.57 20.22
C LEU A 11 9.04 20.05 19.72
N ALA A 12 8.03 20.09 20.59
CA ALA A 12 6.70 20.59 20.24
C ALA A 12 6.71 22.09 19.93
N ASP A 13 7.43 22.90 20.71
CA ASP A 13 7.59 24.34 20.50
C ASP A 13 8.34 24.62 19.18
N MET A 14 9.36 23.82 18.88
CA MET A 14 10.09 23.89 17.61
C MET A 14 9.22 23.50 16.42
N MET A 15 8.40 22.46 16.57
CA MET A 15 7.41 22.07 15.55
C MET A 15 6.40 23.17 15.28
N GLN A 16 5.94 23.87 16.32
CA GLN A 16 5.05 25.02 16.17
C GLN A 16 5.75 26.17 15.44
N LEU A 17 7.00 26.47 15.79
CA LEU A 17 7.80 27.49 15.10
C LEU A 17 8.02 27.13 13.62
N ALA A 18 8.27 25.84 13.33
CA ALA A 18 8.37 25.34 11.96
C ALA A 18 7.06 25.53 11.19
N GLN A 19 5.92 25.25 11.81
CA GLN A 19 4.59 25.44 11.21
C GLN A 19 4.31 26.92 10.92
N GLU A 20 4.64 27.82 11.84
CA GLU A 20 4.50 29.28 11.66
C GLU A 20 5.39 29.81 10.52
N ASN A 21 6.57 29.21 10.33
CA ASN A 21 7.51 29.53 9.25
C ASN A 21 7.29 28.74 7.95
N GLY A 22 6.14 28.06 7.80
CA GLY A 22 5.78 27.37 6.56
C GLY A 22 6.50 26.03 6.35
N MET A 23 6.71 25.27 7.43
CA MET A 23 7.35 23.95 7.47
C MET A 23 8.79 23.95 6.95
N ARG A 24 9.53 25.03 7.25
CA ARG A 24 10.93 25.19 6.88
C ARG A 24 11.74 25.66 8.09
N MET A 25 12.87 25.00 8.31
CA MET A 25 13.85 25.36 9.33
C MET A 25 15.26 25.20 8.77
N THR A 26 16.26 25.81 9.40
CA THR A 26 17.67 25.58 9.07
C THR A 26 18.33 24.66 10.11
N ALA A 27 19.39 23.95 9.70
CA ALA A 27 20.15 23.10 10.61
C ALA A 27 20.73 23.91 11.79
N GLU A 28 21.24 25.11 11.49
CA GLU A 28 21.78 26.04 12.50
C GLU A 28 20.74 26.51 13.52
N GLU A 29 19.50 26.78 13.10
CA GLU A 29 18.40 27.15 14.00
C GLU A 29 18.03 26.00 14.94
N THR A 30 18.04 24.77 14.43
CA THR A 30 17.71 23.57 15.21
C THR A 30 18.81 23.26 16.21
N GLU A 31 20.09 23.31 15.81
CA GLU A 31 21.24 23.13 16.71
C GLU A 31 21.27 24.17 17.82
N LYS A 32 21.05 25.44 17.47
CA LYS A 32 20.99 26.53 18.45
C LYS A 32 19.84 26.38 19.43
N PHE A 33 18.72 25.78 19.00
CA PHE A 33 17.56 25.56 19.87
C PHE A 33 17.82 24.52 20.96
N PHE A 34 18.70 23.55 20.69
CA PHE A 34 19.07 22.48 21.61
C PHE A 34 20.50 22.59 22.19
N GLU A 35 21.19 23.71 21.97
CA GLU A 35 22.56 23.95 22.46
C GLU A 35 22.65 23.81 24.00
N ASP A 36 21.62 24.29 24.71
CA ASP A 36 21.52 24.20 26.17
C ASP A 36 21.23 22.78 26.69
N ASP A 37 20.78 21.87 25.83
CA ASP A 37 20.42 20.49 26.20
C ASP A 37 21.60 19.51 26.07
N GLY A 38 22.73 19.95 25.50
CA GLY A 38 23.98 19.17 25.46
C GLY A 38 23.87 17.87 24.65
N LEU A 39 23.10 17.88 23.56
CA LEU A 39 22.84 16.71 22.73
C LEU A 39 24.11 16.24 22.00
N THR A 40 24.27 14.93 21.88
CA THR A 40 25.33 14.34 21.05
C THR A 40 25.00 14.49 19.56
N GLU A 41 26.00 14.37 18.69
CA GLU A 41 25.81 14.42 17.23
C GLU A 41 24.74 13.40 16.76
N GLU A 42 24.76 12.19 17.33
CA GLU A 42 23.76 11.15 17.05
C GLU A 42 22.34 11.53 17.53
N GLN A 43 22.22 12.24 18.66
CA GLN A 43 20.94 12.73 19.17
C GLN A 43 20.40 13.91 18.36
N MET A 44 21.28 14.75 17.82
CA MET A 44 20.89 15.81 16.89
C MET A 44 20.42 15.23 15.55
N GLU A 45 21.07 14.18 15.05
CA GLU A 45 20.61 13.45 13.86
C GLU A 45 19.20 12.91 14.05
N LEU A 46 18.88 12.33 15.22
CA LEU A 46 17.53 11.88 15.59
C LEU A 46 16.50 13.02 15.56
N VAL A 47 16.87 14.22 15.99
CA VAL A 47 16.00 15.41 15.96
C VAL A 47 15.74 15.85 14.52
N PHE A 48 16.78 15.86 13.67
CA PHE A 48 16.63 16.19 12.25
C PHE A 48 15.78 15.17 11.50
N ASP A 49 15.98 13.88 11.76
CA ASP A 49 15.17 12.80 11.21
C ASP A 49 13.70 12.93 11.65
N TYR A 50 13.47 13.28 12.91
CA TYR A 50 12.12 13.54 13.42
C TYR A 50 11.48 14.73 12.69
N LEU A 51 12.17 15.85 12.50
CA LEU A 51 11.66 17.00 11.75
C LEU A 51 11.31 16.65 10.30
N LEU A 52 12.21 15.92 9.61
CA LEU A 52 11.96 15.45 8.24
C LEU A 52 10.74 14.51 8.18
N SER A 53 10.57 13.63 9.18
CA SER A 53 9.40 12.73 9.28
C SER A 53 8.09 13.51 9.41
N GLN A 54 8.12 14.64 10.10
CA GLN A 54 6.97 15.55 10.26
C GLN A 54 6.78 16.50 9.07
N LYS A 55 7.48 16.27 7.95
CA LYS A 55 7.45 17.08 6.71
C LYS A 55 7.99 18.50 6.87
N VAL A 56 8.84 18.74 7.87
CA VAL A 56 9.57 20.00 8.02
C VAL A 56 10.87 19.89 7.19
N ALA A 57 11.05 20.80 6.24
CA ALA A 57 12.25 20.85 5.43
C ALA A 57 13.38 21.56 6.20
N VAL A 58 14.43 20.81 6.57
CA VAL A 58 15.61 21.33 7.25
C VAL A 58 16.69 21.67 6.21
N GLN A 59 16.93 22.96 5.97
CA GLN A 59 17.97 23.41 5.04
C GLN A 59 19.35 23.23 5.67
N GLY A 60 20.25 22.54 4.95
CA GLY A 60 21.62 22.26 5.40
C GLY A 60 21.83 20.88 6.02
N TYR A 61 20.77 20.07 6.15
CA TYR A 61 20.85 18.68 6.62
C TYR A 61 20.39 17.71 5.53
N GLU A 62 21.26 16.78 5.14
CA GLU A 62 20.91 15.62 4.31
C GLU A 62 20.91 14.37 5.20
N ARG A 63 19.78 13.65 5.20
CA ARG A 63 19.61 12.42 5.98
C ARG A 63 20.70 11.42 5.65
N LYS A 64 21.54 11.08 6.62
CA LYS A 64 22.51 9.99 6.50
C LYS A 64 21.76 8.66 6.61
N PRO A 65 21.93 7.72 5.66
CA PRO A 65 21.27 6.43 5.75
C PRO A 65 21.97 5.57 6.82
N GLY A 66 21.37 5.41 8.01
CA GLY A 66 21.84 4.33 8.90
C GLY A 66 21.49 4.33 10.39
N THR A 67 20.99 5.42 11.00
CA THR A 67 21.06 5.52 12.47
C THR A 67 19.76 5.38 13.26
N VAL A 68 18.58 5.22 12.64
CA VAL A 68 17.33 5.05 13.40
C VAL A 68 16.38 4.07 12.73
N GLN A 69 16.26 2.87 13.32
CA GLN A 69 15.14 1.96 13.06
C GLN A 69 13.91 2.52 13.79
N GLU A 70 12.83 2.68 13.05
CA GLU A 70 11.52 3.11 13.54
C GLU A 70 11.04 2.17 14.67
N ALA A 71 10.96 2.70 15.89
CA ALA A 71 10.17 2.09 16.95
C ALA A 71 8.69 2.38 16.66
N ALA A 72 7.96 1.31 16.44
CA ALA A 72 6.56 1.24 16.05
C ALA A 72 5.60 1.98 16.98
N GLU A 73 4.47 2.42 16.42
CA GLU A 73 3.17 1.99 16.94
C GLU A 73 2.32 1.41 15.79
N SER A 74 1.81 0.22 16.10
CA SER A 74 0.88 -0.70 15.43
C SER A 74 -0.28 -0.01 14.70
N GLU A 75 -0.83 -0.54 13.60
CA GLU A 75 -1.58 -1.80 13.55
C GLU A 75 -1.47 -2.54 12.21
N ASP A 76 -1.59 -3.87 12.35
CA ASP A 76 -1.80 -4.95 11.39
C ASP A 76 -0.72 -5.29 10.34
N GLY A 77 -0.12 -6.46 10.60
CA GLY A 77 0.89 -7.09 9.78
C GLY A 77 0.32 -7.70 8.50
N ALA A 78 0.89 -7.25 7.39
CA ALA A 78 1.29 -8.08 6.27
C ALA A 78 2.53 -7.39 5.66
N GLY A 79 3.56 -8.16 5.31
CA GLY A 79 4.94 -7.74 5.04
C GLY A 79 5.11 -6.36 4.38
N LYS A 80 5.73 -5.43 5.12
CA LYS A 80 6.26 -4.19 4.55
C LYS A 80 7.52 -4.53 3.75
N GLU A 81 7.35 -4.88 2.48
CA GLU A 81 8.40 -4.62 1.50
C GLU A 81 8.64 -3.11 1.45
N GLU A 82 9.91 -2.71 1.44
CA GLU A 82 10.34 -1.30 1.50
C GLU A 82 9.71 -0.46 0.38
N THR A 83 8.64 0.27 0.67
CA THR A 83 8.10 1.31 -0.21
C THR A 83 9.06 2.50 -0.24
N ARG A 84 10.10 2.43 -1.09
CA ARG A 84 10.93 3.58 -1.48
C ARG A 84 10.19 4.43 -2.52
N ALA A 85 10.67 5.66 -2.74
CA ALA A 85 10.03 6.82 -3.39
C ALA A 85 9.24 6.63 -4.71
N ASP A 86 9.28 5.44 -5.33
CA ASP A 86 8.60 5.10 -6.59
C ASP A 86 7.31 4.30 -6.39
N GLY A 87 6.93 4.00 -5.14
CA GLY A 87 5.73 3.21 -4.80
C GLY A 87 5.86 1.70 -5.05
N LEU A 88 6.80 1.29 -5.91
CA LEU A 88 7.10 -0.10 -6.23
C LEU A 88 7.98 -0.77 -5.18
N THR A 89 7.69 -2.06 -4.91
CA THR A 89 8.50 -2.92 -4.05
C THR A 89 9.79 -3.38 -4.74
N GLY A 90 10.68 -4.05 -4.00
CA GLY A 90 11.93 -4.59 -4.56
C GLY A 90 11.67 -5.61 -5.67
N GLU A 91 10.75 -6.54 -5.43
CA GLU A 91 10.34 -7.56 -6.41
C GLU A 91 9.71 -6.94 -7.66
N GLU A 92 8.88 -5.91 -7.47
CA GLU A 92 8.26 -5.18 -8.58
C GLU A 92 9.28 -4.43 -9.46
N LYS A 93 10.34 -3.89 -8.83
CA LYS A 93 11.43 -3.24 -9.55
C LYS A 93 12.24 -4.25 -10.36
N GLU A 94 12.60 -5.39 -9.77
CA GLU A 94 13.30 -6.46 -10.47
C GLU A 94 12.49 -6.97 -11.67
N TYR A 95 11.18 -7.18 -11.47
CA TYR A 95 10.28 -7.55 -12.56
C TYR A 95 10.27 -6.51 -13.69
N LEU A 96 10.13 -5.23 -13.34
CA LEU A 96 10.09 -4.14 -14.32
C LEU A 96 11.41 -4.02 -15.10
N GLU A 97 12.55 -4.14 -14.41
CA GLU A 97 13.87 -4.13 -15.03
C GLU A 97 14.03 -5.28 -16.03
N ASP A 98 13.65 -6.49 -15.61
CA ASP A 98 13.69 -7.69 -16.45
C ASP A 98 12.77 -7.55 -17.67
N TYR A 99 11.57 -7.03 -17.48
CA TYR A 99 10.61 -6.77 -18.55
C TYR A 99 11.13 -5.75 -19.56
N LEU A 100 11.66 -4.61 -19.09
CA LEU A 100 12.24 -3.58 -19.96
C LEU A 100 13.50 -4.07 -20.68
N ARG A 101 14.31 -4.92 -20.03
CA ARG A 101 15.46 -5.59 -20.66
C ARG A 101 15.01 -6.48 -21.81
N GLN A 102 14.01 -7.33 -21.60
CA GLN A 102 13.46 -8.19 -22.66
C GLN A 102 12.94 -7.40 -23.85
N ILE A 103 12.23 -6.28 -23.62
CA ILE A 103 11.80 -5.38 -24.72
C ILE A 103 13.02 -4.75 -25.43
N GLY A 104 14.09 -4.42 -24.70
CA GLY A 104 15.33 -3.89 -25.27
C GLY A 104 16.09 -4.90 -26.13
N GLU A 105 15.98 -6.19 -25.81
CA GLU A 105 16.60 -7.29 -26.56
C GLU A 105 15.79 -7.71 -27.79
N MET A 106 14.52 -7.29 -27.89
CA MET A 106 13.69 -7.57 -29.06
C MET A 106 14.33 -7.00 -30.34
N GLN A 107 14.45 -7.86 -31.34
CA GLN A 107 14.88 -7.50 -32.69
C GLN A 107 13.67 -7.54 -33.62
N PRO A 108 12.91 -6.43 -33.76
CA PRO A 108 11.73 -6.42 -34.61
C PRO A 108 12.13 -6.65 -36.07
N ALA A 109 11.55 -7.69 -36.68
CA ALA A 109 11.74 -8.06 -38.07
C ALA A 109 10.79 -7.30 -39.01
N SER A 110 9.74 -6.67 -38.48
CA SER A 110 8.74 -5.91 -39.24
C SER A 110 8.41 -4.56 -38.62
N GLY A 111 7.80 -3.68 -39.41
CA GLY A 111 7.29 -2.39 -38.91
C GLY A 111 6.17 -2.55 -37.86
N GLU A 112 5.40 -3.63 -37.94
CA GLU A 112 4.35 -3.96 -36.97
C GLU A 112 4.96 -4.41 -35.64
N GLU A 113 6.03 -5.21 -35.66
CA GLU A 113 6.75 -5.60 -34.45
C GLU A 113 7.48 -4.42 -33.81
N ALA A 114 8.08 -3.53 -34.61
CA ALA A 114 8.68 -2.30 -34.10
C ALA A 114 7.62 -1.37 -33.47
N ARG A 115 6.44 -1.29 -34.08
CA ARG A 115 5.29 -0.56 -33.52
C ARG A 115 4.90 -1.17 -32.18
N LEU A 116 4.69 -2.48 -32.10
CA LEU A 116 4.34 -3.19 -30.86
C LEU A 116 5.37 -2.93 -29.75
N ALA A 117 6.66 -3.12 -30.02
CA ALA A 117 7.74 -2.91 -29.05
C ALA A 117 7.76 -1.48 -28.49
N SER A 118 7.43 -0.47 -29.31
CA SER A 118 7.33 0.91 -28.85
C SER A 118 6.18 1.14 -27.86
N TYR A 119 5.05 0.44 -28.05
CA TYR A 119 3.91 0.51 -27.14
C TYR A 119 4.14 -0.29 -25.86
N LEU A 120 4.82 -1.44 -25.91
CA LEU A 120 5.13 -2.25 -24.72
C LEU A 120 5.91 -1.45 -23.66
N ARG A 121 6.81 -0.55 -24.09
CA ARG A 121 7.49 0.39 -23.16
C ARG A 121 6.52 1.41 -22.55
N LYS A 122 5.62 1.98 -23.35
CA LYS A 122 4.60 2.93 -22.88
C LYS A 122 3.61 2.28 -21.92
N VAL A 123 3.26 1.01 -22.15
CA VAL A 123 2.45 0.21 -21.21
C VAL A 123 3.17 0.13 -19.86
N ALA A 124 4.47 -0.17 -19.84
CA ALA A 124 5.26 -0.20 -18.61
C ALA A 124 5.23 1.16 -17.89
N GLU A 125 5.45 2.25 -18.61
CA GLU A 125 5.42 3.60 -18.04
C GLU A 125 4.05 3.95 -17.45
N GLU A 126 2.96 3.63 -18.15
CA GLU A 126 1.60 3.86 -17.63
C GLU A 126 1.27 2.96 -16.44
N ALA A 127 1.74 1.70 -16.43
CA ALA A 127 1.60 0.84 -15.27
C ALA A 127 2.30 1.46 -14.06
N VAL A 128 3.54 1.93 -14.18
CA VAL A 128 4.23 2.61 -13.06
C VAL A 128 3.47 3.87 -12.59
N LYS A 129 2.96 4.69 -13.52
CA LYS A 129 2.18 5.90 -13.15
C LYS A 129 0.88 5.58 -12.43
N MET A 130 0.23 4.49 -12.80
CA MET A 130 -1.07 4.08 -12.26
C MET A 130 -0.94 3.15 -11.04
N HIS A 131 0.29 2.82 -10.63
CA HIS A 131 0.58 1.83 -9.61
C HIS A 131 -0.08 2.17 -8.27
N ARG A 132 -0.48 1.11 -7.60
CA ARG A 132 -1.08 1.10 -6.28
C ARG A 132 -0.44 -0.07 -5.54
N ALA A 133 0.07 0.16 -4.34
CA ALA A 133 0.75 -0.88 -3.53
C ALA A 133 -0.08 -2.15 -3.35
N GLU A 134 -1.41 -2.05 -3.51
CA GLU A 134 -2.33 -3.18 -3.45
C GLU A 134 -2.30 -4.15 -4.64
N VAL A 135 -1.71 -3.76 -5.77
CA VAL A 135 -1.73 -4.52 -7.03
C VAL A 135 -0.32 -4.59 -7.60
N PHE A 136 0.13 -5.82 -7.89
CA PHE A 136 1.46 -6.06 -8.42
C PHE A 136 1.64 -5.37 -9.79
N VAL A 137 2.74 -4.65 -9.99
CA VAL A 137 3.01 -3.92 -11.24
C VAL A 137 2.99 -4.83 -12.47
N GLY A 138 3.42 -6.09 -12.30
CA GLY A 138 3.41 -7.08 -13.38
C GLY A 138 2.01 -7.42 -13.86
N ASP A 139 1.01 -7.47 -12.97
CA ASP A 139 -0.38 -7.72 -13.36
C ASP A 139 -0.93 -6.56 -14.20
N MET A 140 -0.57 -5.33 -13.85
CA MET A 140 -0.99 -4.16 -14.62
C MET A 140 -0.33 -4.12 -16.00
N ILE A 141 0.96 -4.47 -16.09
CA ILE A 141 1.69 -4.59 -17.36
C ILE A 141 1.05 -5.68 -18.22
N GLN A 142 0.73 -6.84 -17.65
CA GLN A 142 0.09 -7.94 -18.37
C GLN A 142 -1.29 -7.55 -18.92
N GLU A 143 -2.14 -6.95 -18.10
CA GLU A 143 -3.47 -6.48 -18.52
C GLU A 143 -3.35 -5.41 -19.62
N GLY A 144 -2.44 -4.46 -19.44
CA GLY A 144 -2.16 -3.43 -20.44
C GLY A 144 -1.65 -4.01 -21.77
N ASN A 145 -0.78 -5.03 -21.72
CA ASN A 145 -0.27 -5.70 -22.90
C ASN A 145 -1.36 -6.50 -23.64
N ALA A 146 -2.25 -7.18 -22.91
CA ALA A 146 -3.37 -7.88 -23.49
C ALA A 146 -4.29 -6.90 -24.26
N SER A 147 -4.68 -5.81 -23.60
CA SER A 147 -5.48 -4.74 -24.22
C SER A 147 -4.75 -4.09 -25.40
N LEU A 148 -3.43 -3.90 -25.31
CA LEU A 148 -2.63 -3.35 -26.40
C LEU A 148 -2.72 -4.20 -27.67
N VAL A 149 -2.60 -5.53 -27.56
CA VAL A 149 -2.67 -6.43 -28.72
C VAL A 149 -4.04 -6.31 -29.42
N GLU A 150 -5.11 -6.23 -28.64
CA GLU A 150 -6.47 -6.04 -29.17
C GLU A 150 -6.62 -4.65 -29.83
N ALA A 151 -6.19 -3.60 -29.13
CA ALA A 151 -6.27 -2.22 -29.62
C ALA A 151 -5.47 -1.99 -30.90
N LEU A 152 -4.29 -2.61 -31.04
CA LEU A 152 -3.50 -2.54 -32.27
C LEU A 152 -4.20 -3.21 -33.47
N GLY A 153 -5.04 -4.22 -33.22
CA GLY A 153 -5.91 -4.83 -34.24
C GLY A 153 -7.08 -3.94 -34.65
N LEU A 154 -7.57 -3.10 -33.74
CA LEU A 154 -8.68 -2.16 -33.99
C LEU A 154 -8.23 -0.85 -34.65
N TYR A 155 -7.04 -0.36 -34.28
CA TYR A 155 -6.52 0.93 -34.75
C TYR A 155 -5.27 0.75 -35.63
N PRO A 156 -5.42 0.78 -36.97
CA PRO A 156 -4.26 0.77 -37.86
C PRO A 156 -3.40 2.02 -37.67
N ALA A 157 -2.14 1.94 -38.10
CA ALA A 157 -1.21 3.07 -38.01
C ALA A 157 -1.72 4.28 -38.82
N GLY A 158 -1.66 5.48 -38.22
CA GLY A 158 -2.16 6.72 -38.80
C GLY A 158 -2.43 7.77 -37.72
N ASP A 159 -2.80 8.99 -38.09
CA ASP A 159 -2.87 10.09 -37.13
C ASP A 159 -3.86 9.84 -35.97
N GLY A 160 -3.41 10.09 -34.74
CA GLY A 160 -4.21 9.98 -33.52
C GLY A 160 -4.58 8.53 -33.13
N GLU A 161 -3.93 7.54 -33.73
CA GLU A 161 -4.03 6.13 -33.33
C GLU A 161 -3.42 5.88 -31.95
N GLN A 162 -2.30 6.54 -31.64
CA GLN A 162 -1.53 6.29 -30.44
C GLN A 162 -2.33 6.64 -29.19
N GLU A 163 -3.02 7.77 -29.21
CA GLU A 163 -3.85 8.19 -28.08
C GLU A 163 -5.00 7.21 -27.84
N ARG A 164 -5.66 6.76 -28.91
CA ARG A 164 -6.76 5.77 -28.84
C ARG A 164 -6.30 4.42 -28.33
N VAL A 165 -5.18 3.90 -28.84
CA VAL A 165 -4.57 2.67 -28.35
C VAL A 165 -4.24 2.79 -26.87
N MET A 166 -3.60 3.88 -26.46
CA MET A 166 -3.24 4.08 -25.05
C MET A 166 -4.45 4.38 -24.16
N GLU A 167 -5.56 4.91 -24.69
CA GLU A 167 -6.82 5.06 -23.96
C GLU A 167 -7.41 3.71 -23.58
N ASP A 168 -7.48 2.77 -24.52
CA ASP A 168 -7.96 1.40 -24.28
C ASP A 168 -7.06 0.66 -23.28
N VAL A 169 -5.74 0.77 -23.43
CA VAL A 169 -4.75 0.23 -22.47
C VAL A 169 -4.98 0.78 -21.06
N ARG A 170 -5.10 2.11 -20.92
CA ARG A 170 -5.37 2.74 -19.62
C ARG A 170 -6.73 2.34 -19.07
N ALA A 171 -7.74 2.13 -19.90
CA ALA A 171 -9.06 1.68 -19.48
C ALA A 171 -9.00 0.25 -18.90
N ALA A 172 -8.29 -0.67 -19.55
CA ALA A 172 -8.09 -2.03 -19.05
C ALA A 172 -7.39 -2.06 -17.69
N MET A 173 -6.28 -1.32 -17.54
CA MET A 173 -5.59 -1.21 -16.24
C MET A 173 -6.49 -0.62 -15.14
N ARG A 174 -7.31 0.40 -15.44
CA ARG A 174 -8.29 0.94 -14.46
C ARG A 174 -9.33 -0.09 -14.07
N ALA A 175 -9.79 -0.91 -15.01
CA ALA A 175 -10.75 -1.97 -14.74
C ALA A 175 -10.16 -3.04 -13.82
N LEU A 176 -8.89 -3.43 -14.03
CA LEU A 176 -8.16 -4.33 -13.12
C LEU A 176 -8.08 -3.74 -11.70
N LEU A 177 -7.64 -2.49 -11.56
CA LEU A 177 -7.55 -1.82 -10.26
C LEU A 177 -8.91 -1.78 -9.54
N ALA A 178 -9.99 -1.48 -10.27
CA ALA A 178 -11.34 -1.48 -9.72
C ALA A 178 -11.77 -2.89 -9.27
N SER A 179 -11.50 -3.92 -10.08
CA SER A 179 -11.80 -5.32 -9.75
C SER A 179 -11.09 -5.77 -8.48
N GLN A 180 -9.78 -5.50 -8.37
CA GLN A 180 -8.97 -5.83 -7.19
C GLN A 180 -9.46 -5.08 -5.93
N THR A 181 -9.82 -3.81 -6.08
CA THR A 181 -10.38 -3.02 -4.97
C THR A 181 -11.71 -3.60 -4.48
N GLU A 182 -12.59 -4.01 -5.40
CA GLU A 182 -13.88 -4.62 -5.05
C GLU A 182 -13.71 -6.02 -4.45
N MET A 183 -12.75 -6.81 -4.92
CA MET A 183 -12.38 -8.10 -4.33
C MET A 183 -11.95 -7.91 -2.87
N LYS A 184 -10.98 -7.02 -2.59
CA LYS A 184 -10.51 -6.74 -1.23
C LYS A 184 -11.63 -6.23 -0.31
N ARG A 185 -12.57 -5.42 -0.84
CA ARG A 185 -13.74 -4.97 -0.07
C ARG A 185 -14.66 -6.12 0.33
N ARG A 186 -14.84 -7.11 -0.55
CA ARG A 186 -15.62 -8.32 -0.24
C ARG A 186 -14.89 -9.18 0.77
N ASP A 187 -13.58 -9.37 0.61
CA ASP A 187 -12.76 -10.15 1.52
C ASP A 187 -12.76 -9.55 2.94
N ARG A 188 -12.60 -8.22 3.06
CA ARG A 188 -12.70 -7.55 4.36
C ARG A 188 -14.07 -7.75 5.02
N LYS A 189 -15.16 -7.56 4.26
CA LYS A 189 -16.52 -7.81 4.78
C LYS A 189 -16.68 -9.26 5.24
N MET A 190 -16.08 -10.21 4.55
CA MET A 190 -16.12 -11.61 4.92
C MET A 190 -15.36 -11.86 6.23
N VAL A 191 -14.16 -11.28 6.39
CA VAL A 191 -13.39 -11.37 7.64
C VAL A 191 -14.16 -10.72 8.80
N ASP A 192 -14.72 -9.53 8.61
CA ASP A 192 -15.53 -8.85 9.63
C ASP A 192 -16.75 -9.71 10.06
N GLN A 193 -17.39 -10.39 9.11
CA GLN A 193 -18.49 -11.31 9.39
C GLN A 193 -18.03 -12.54 10.18
N VAL A 194 -16.88 -13.13 9.84
CA VAL A 194 -16.29 -14.24 10.58
C VAL A 194 -15.95 -13.83 12.02
N THR A 195 -15.28 -12.69 12.20
CA THR A 195 -14.90 -12.20 13.52
C THR A 195 -16.12 -11.93 14.39
N ARG A 196 -17.13 -11.25 13.84
CA ARG A 196 -18.37 -10.96 14.57
C ARG A 196 -19.12 -12.24 14.96
N LEU A 197 -19.07 -13.26 14.11
CA LEU A 197 -19.65 -14.57 14.41
C LEU A 197 -18.92 -15.26 15.57
N ASP A 198 -17.59 -15.33 15.52
CA ASP A 198 -16.76 -15.94 16.56
C ASP A 198 -16.92 -15.22 17.91
N GLU A 199 -16.93 -13.88 17.92
CA GLU A 199 -17.22 -13.08 19.10
C GLU A 199 -18.59 -13.39 19.70
N THR A 200 -19.63 -13.44 18.86
CA THR A 200 -21.00 -13.73 19.32
C THR A 200 -21.13 -15.15 19.88
N ILE A 201 -20.48 -16.13 19.24
CA ILE A 201 -20.45 -17.51 19.72
C ILE A 201 -19.79 -17.60 21.09
N ARG A 202 -18.66 -16.91 21.28
CA ARG A 202 -17.96 -16.88 22.57
C ARG A 202 -18.79 -16.22 23.66
N GLU A 203 -19.35 -15.04 23.40
CA GLU A 203 -20.22 -14.34 24.34
C GLU A 203 -21.39 -15.21 24.78
N MET A 204 -22.10 -15.82 23.82
CA MET A 204 -23.25 -16.67 24.11
C MET A 204 -22.84 -17.97 24.82
N THR A 205 -21.68 -18.55 24.49
CA THR A 205 -21.15 -19.74 25.16
C THR A 205 -20.81 -19.44 26.62
N ASP A 206 -20.21 -18.29 26.89
CA ASP A 206 -19.90 -17.83 28.25
C ASP A 206 -21.17 -17.51 29.06
N GLU A 207 -22.17 -16.89 28.44
CA GLU A 207 -23.47 -16.58 29.07
C GLU A 207 -24.28 -17.84 29.41
N LEU A 208 -24.31 -18.82 28.50
CA LEU A 208 -25.13 -20.04 28.63
C LEU A 208 -24.38 -21.19 29.33
N GLY A 209 -23.05 -21.12 29.42
CA GLY A 209 -22.21 -22.18 29.98
C GLY A 209 -22.26 -23.50 29.18
N ARG A 210 -22.69 -23.44 27.92
CA ARG A 210 -22.79 -24.58 26.99
C ARG A 210 -22.52 -24.12 25.56
N LYS A 211 -22.27 -25.08 24.66
CA LYS A 211 -22.21 -24.80 23.22
C LYS A 211 -23.54 -24.20 22.74
N VAL A 212 -23.42 -23.23 21.84
CA VAL A 212 -24.53 -22.50 21.21
C VAL A 212 -24.95 -23.21 19.93
N ASP A 213 -26.25 -23.23 19.65
CA ASP A 213 -26.77 -23.78 18.39
C ASP A 213 -26.69 -22.74 17.26
N VAL A 214 -26.56 -23.21 16.02
CA VAL A 214 -26.56 -22.36 14.81
C VAL A 214 -27.79 -21.46 14.77
N GLN A 215 -28.96 -21.97 15.18
CA GLN A 215 -30.20 -21.20 15.19
C GLN A 215 -30.16 -20.06 16.21
N GLU A 216 -29.60 -20.31 17.40
CA GLU A 216 -29.48 -19.28 18.46
C GLU A 216 -28.55 -18.15 18.03
N VAL A 217 -27.46 -18.49 17.35
CA VAL A 217 -26.48 -17.54 16.83
C VAL A 217 -27.06 -16.74 15.65
N ALA A 218 -27.81 -17.40 14.77
CA ALA A 218 -28.52 -16.77 13.65
C ALA A 218 -29.53 -15.72 14.14
N ASP A 219 -30.33 -16.06 15.16
CA ASP A 219 -31.29 -15.14 15.78
C ASP A 219 -30.59 -13.93 16.41
N ARG A 220 -29.44 -14.12 17.05
CA ARG A 220 -28.68 -13.02 17.70
C ARG A 220 -27.97 -12.11 16.70
N LEU A 221 -27.48 -12.66 15.59
CA LEU A 221 -26.82 -11.90 14.53
C LEU A 221 -27.78 -11.30 13.50
N GLU A 222 -29.09 -11.61 13.59
CA GLU A 222 -30.10 -11.29 12.59
C GLU A 222 -29.72 -11.82 11.19
N LEU A 223 -29.11 -13.01 11.15
CA LEU A 223 -28.72 -13.72 9.94
C LEU A 223 -29.60 -14.96 9.76
N THR A 224 -29.60 -15.53 8.57
CA THR A 224 -30.21 -16.85 8.35
C THR A 224 -29.27 -17.96 8.82
N GLU A 225 -29.82 -19.10 9.25
CA GLU A 225 -29.01 -20.28 9.62
C GLU A 225 -28.06 -20.71 8.50
N GLU A 226 -28.49 -20.61 7.25
CA GLU A 226 -27.66 -20.96 6.08
C GLU A 226 -26.44 -20.05 5.98
N GLN A 227 -26.61 -18.74 6.17
CA GLN A 227 -25.49 -17.79 6.19
C GLN A 227 -24.53 -18.07 7.35
N VAL A 228 -25.04 -18.40 8.54
CA VAL A 228 -24.20 -18.76 9.69
C VAL A 228 -23.41 -20.04 9.39
N ARG A 229 -24.05 -21.09 8.86
CA ARG A 229 -23.37 -22.34 8.47
C ARG A 229 -22.30 -22.10 7.41
N ASP A 230 -22.57 -21.25 6.43
CA ASP A 230 -21.61 -20.96 5.38
C ASP A 230 -20.40 -20.19 5.91
N ILE A 231 -20.59 -19.26 6.86
CA ILE A 231 -19.48 -18.58 7.53
C ILE A 231 -18.67 -19.55 8.43
N LEU A 232 -19.32 -20.45 9.17
CA LEU A 232 -18.64 -21.48 9.98
C LEU A 232 -17.79 -22.46 9.15
N LYS A 233 -18.27 -22.83 7.96
CA LYS A 233 -17.48 -23.66 7.03
C LYS A 233 -16.18 -22.99 6.61
N LEU A 234 -16.15 -21.66 6.54
CA LEU A 234 -14.94 -20.90 6.17
C LEU A 234 -13.90 -20.89 7.30
N THR A 235 -14.32 -20.98 8.56
CA THR A 235 -13.41 -21.01 9.72
C THR A 235 -12.86 -22.40 10.03
N GLY A 236 -13.36 -23.43 9.34
CA GLY A 236 -12.99 -24.83 9.60
C GLY A 236 -13.63 -25.42 10.87
N GLU A 237 -14.55 -24.68 11.50
CA GLU A 237 -15.41 -25.22 12.55
C GLU A 237 -16.59 -25.92 11.88
N GLU A 238 -16.40 -27.17 11.47
CA GLU A 238 -17.55 -28.01 11.13
C GLU A 238 -18.42 -28.17 12.39
N PRO A 239 -19.69 -27.73 12.40
CA PRO A 239 -20.63 -28.27 13.36
C PRO A 239 -20.74 -29.77 13.03
N GLU A 240 -20.37 -30.64 13.97
CA GLU A 240 -20.65 -32.06 13.82
C GLU A 240 -22.17 -32.21 13.64
N ASP A 241 -22.61 -32.46 12.41
CA ASP A 241 -23.98 -32.86 12.11
C ASP A 241 -24.23 -34.19 12.84
N GLU A 242 -24.84 -34.13 14.03
CA GLU A 242 -25.30 -35.31 14.74
C GLU A 242 -26.34 -36.05 13.86
N LYS A 243 -25.97 -37.26 13.43
CA LYS A 243 -26.83 -38.21 12.71
C LYS A 243 -27.87 -38.87 13.61
#